data_AF-A0A969BC55-F1
#
_entry.id   AF-A0A969BC55-F1
#
_cell.length_a   1.000
_cell.length_b   1.000
_cell.length_c   1.000
_cell.angle_alpha   90.00
_cell.angle_beta   90.00
_cell.angle_gamma   90.00
#
_symmetry.space_group_name_H-M   'P 1'
#
loop_
_entity.id
_entity.type
_entity.pdbx_description
1 polymer ?
#
loop_
_entity_poly.entity_id
_entity_poly.type
_entity_poly.pdbx_seq_one_letter_code
_entity_poly.pdbx_strand_id
1 'polypeptide(L)' 'MLKKCPECGKFFSCNNSGDCWCESYQVPQDKLKVLWHKNNDCICQQCLAKLEV' A
#
# COMPACT_ATOMS: atom_id res chain seq x y z
N MET A 1 13.26 -4.89 -1.28
CA MET A 1 13.67 -3.51 -1.67
C MET A 1 12.84 -2.50 -0.87
N LEU A 2 13.46 -1.41 -0.39
CA LEU A 2 12.75 -0.31 0.29
C LEU A 2 12.21 0.67 -0.76
N LYS A 3 10.89 0.88 -0.79
CA LYS A 3 10.20 1.87 -1.61
C LYS A 3 9.76 3.05 -0.76
N LYS A 4 9.69 4.25 -1.36
CA LYS A 4 9.17 5.44 -0.69
C LYS A 4 7.66 5.51 -0.89
N CYS A 5 6.91 5.64 0.20
CA CYS A 5 5.47 5.79 0.17
C CYS A 5 5.09 7.16 -0.41
N PRO A 6 4.28 7.22 -1.49
CA PRO A 6 3.83 8.49 -2.06
C PRO A 6 2.85 9.25 -1.14
N GLU A 7 2.14 8.57 -0.24
CA GLU A 7 1.19 9.18 0.71
C GLU A 7 1.90 9.91 1.87
N CYS A 8 2.90 9.29 2.49
CA CYS A 8 3.51 9.82 3.72
C CYS A 8 5.01 10.06 3.63
N GLY A 9 5.64 9.74 2.49
CA GLY A 9 7.07 9.90 2.26
C GLY A 9 7.97 8.90 3.02
N LYS A 10 7.40 8.00 3.84
CA LYS A 10 8.18 7.00 4.58
C LYS A 10 8.66 5.87 3.67
N PHE A 11 9.85 5.37 3.94
CA PHE A 11 10.33 4.16 3.29
C PHE A 11 9.69 2.93 3.93
N PHE A 12 9.28 1.98 3.09
CA PHE A 12 8.70 0.71 3.50
C PHE A 12 9.25 -0.40 2.61
N SER A 13 9.38 -1.59 3.17
CA SER A 13 9.74 -2.77 2.39
C SER A 13 8.46 -3.41 1.87
N CYS A 14 8.29 -3.53 0.55
CA CYS A 14 7.39 -4.53 -0.01
C CYS A 14 8.12 -5.21 -1.15
N ASN A 15 8.17 -6.53 -1.09
CA ASN A 15 8.98 -7.30 -2.03
C ASN A 15 8.22 -7.70 -3.30
N ASN A 16 6.94 -7.30 -3.44
CA ASN A 16 6.05 -7.72 -4.53
C ASN A 16 6.22 -9.22 -4.88
N SER A 17 6.50 -9.99 -3.85
CA SER A 17 6.67 -11.43 -3.82
C SER A 17 5.52 -11.92 -2.96
N GLY A 18 5.03 -13.15 -3.15
CA GLY A 18 3.86 -13.74 -2.48
C GLY A 18 3.94 -13.89 -0.95
N ASP A 19 4.83 -13.13 -0.30
CA ASP A 19 5.01 -13.00 1.14
C ASP A 19 5.02 -11.50 1.55
N CYS A 20 4.44 -10.61 0.73
CA CYS A 20 4.38 -9.20 1.13
C CYS A 20 3.26 -9.03 2.16
N TRP A 21 3.54 -8.32 3.26
CA TRP A 21 2.57 -8.03 4.32
C TRP A 21 1.25 -7.44 3.77
N CYS A 22 1.27 -6.77 2.62
CA CYS A 22 0.07 -6.19 2.00
C CYS A 22 -0.92 -7.26 1.50
N GLU A 23 -0.51 -8.52 1.33
CA GLU A 23 -1.41 -9.62 0.97
C GLU A 23 -2.32 -10.03 2.12
N SER A 24 -1.89 -9.77 3.37
CA SER A 24 -2.73 -9.97 4.55
C SER A 24 -3.75 -8.85 4.73
N TYR A 25 -3.65 -7.74 3.99
CA TYR A 25 -4.54 -6.59 4.12
C TYR A 25 -5.77 -6.74 3.22
N GLN A 26 -6.96 -6.68 3.80
CA GLN A 26 -8.22 -6.63 3.05
C GLN A 26 -8.68 -5.20 2.85
N VAL A 27 -8.19 -4.58 1.77
CA VAL A 27 -8.60 -3.21 1.41
C VAL A 27 -9.82 -3.25 0.48
N PRO A 28 -10.89 -2.48 0.76
CA PRO A 28 -12.04 -2.38 -0.13
C PRO A 28 -11.64 -1.94 -1.54
N GLN A 29 -12.20 -2.57 -2.58
CA GLN A 29 -11.85 -2.29 -3.98
C GLN A 29 -12.05 -0.81 -4.35
N ASP A 30 -13.06 -0.14 -3.81
CA ASP A 30 -13.28 1.30 -4.03
C ASP A 30 -12.10 2.15 -3.52
N LYS A 31 -11.54 1.83 -2.35
CA LYS A 31 -10.37 2.54 -1.82
C LYS A 31 -9.10 2.19 -2.59
N LEU A 32 -8.97 0.94 -3.03
CA LEU A 32 -7.87 0.49 -3.89
C LEU A 32 -7.87 1.20 -5.25
N LYS A 33 -9.03 1.39 -5.88
CA LYS A 33 -9.17 2.14 -7.13
C LYS A 33 -8.75 3.59 -6.97
N VAL A 34 -9.19 4.26 -5.90
CA VAL A 34 -8.79 5.64 -5.60
C VAL A 34 -7.28 5.73 -5.37
N LEU A 35 -6.71 4.75 -4.67
CA LEU A 35 -5.27 4.63 -4.47
C LEU A 35 -4.53 4.50 -5.79
N TRP A 36 -4.91 3.55 -6.64
CA TRP A 36 -4.27 3.33 -7.95
C TRP A 36 -4.37 4.56 -8.86
N HIS A 37 -5.49 5.26 -8.82
CA HIS A 37 -5.67 6.48 -9.61
C HIS A 37 -4.81 7.65 -9.13
N LYS A 38 -4.63 7.79 -7.81
CA LYS A 38 -3.79 8.86 -7.22
C LYS A 38 -2.32 8.52 -7.26
N ASN A 39 -2.00 7.27 -6.92
CA ASN A 39 -0.68 6.76 -6.65
C ASN A 39 -0.52 5.50 -7.51
N ASN A 40 0.14 5.65 -8.66
CA ASN A 40 0.47 4.56 -9.58
C ASN A 40 1.53 3.60 -8.99
N ASP A 41 1.67 3.54 -7.66
CA ASP A 41 2.68 2.76 -6.94
C ASP A 41 2.15 2.32 -5.55
N CYS A 42 2.87 1.40 -4.93
CA CYS A 42 2.53 0.83 -3.63
C CYS A 42 2.65 1.89 -2.52
N ILE A 43 1.84 1.75 -1.48
CA ILE A 43 1.92 2.56 -0.25
C ILE A 43 2.37 1.70 0.94
N CYS A 44 2.84 2.35 2.01
CA CYS A 44 3.28 1.65 3.21
C CYS A 44 2.13 1.08 4.04
N GLN A 45 2.43 0.11 4.89
CA GLN A 45 1.48 -0.56 5.78
C GLN A 45 0.66 0.41 6.64
N GLN A 46 1.27 1.48 7.14
CA GLN A 46 0.57 2.48 7.95
C GLN A 46 -0.48 3.26 7.16
N CYS A 47 -0.21 3.57 5.89
CA CYS A 47 -1.18 4.24 5.03
C CYS A 47 -2.25 3.24 4.58
N LEU A 48 -1.87 1.99 4.33
CA LEU A 48 -2.80 0.93 3.94
C LEU A 48 -3.78 0.60 5.08
N ALA A 49 -3.29 0.55 6.31
CA ALA A 49 -4.09 0.32 7.53
C ALA A 49 -5.16 1.40 7.78
N LYS A 50 -5.00 2.62 7.23
CA LYS A 50 -6.04 3.66 7.29
C LYS A 50 -7.19 3.42 6.31
N LEU A 51 -6.98 2.52 5.35
CA LEU A 51 -7.91 2.21 4.28
C LEU A 51 -8.64 0.88 4.51
N GLU A 52 -8.03 -0.02 5.29
CA GLU A 52 -8.76 -1.11 5.94
C GLU A 52 -9.90 -0.52 6.78
N VAL A 53 -11.12 -1.04 6.58
CA VAL A 53 -12.36 -0.63 7.24
C VAL A 53 -13.02 -1.88 7.79
#